data_AF-A0AAN8XJT1-F1
#
_entry.id   AF-A0AAN8XJT1-F1
#
_cell.length_a   1.000
_cell.length_b   1.000
_cell.length_c   1.000
_cell.angle_alpha   90.00
_cell.angle_beta   90.00
_cell.angle_gamma   90.00
#
_symmetry.space_group_name_H-M   'P 1'
#
loop_
_entity.id
_entity.type
_entity.pdbx_description
1 polymer ?
#
loop_
_entity_poly.entity_id
_entity_poly.type
_entity_poly.pdbx_seq_one_letter_code
_entity_poly.pdbx_strand_id
1 'polypeptide(L)'
;MGGSPSCQVAAVDMNGPVAEMVRERIKENCVVIFSKTYCPYCKMAKKAFNDLGISYQVYEIDKEKDGATVQDVLDTMTGQRT
;
A
#
# COMPACT_ATOMS: atom_id res chain seq x y z
N MET A 1 -11.49 4.87 -36.26
CA MET A 1 -11.33 5.97 -35.28
C MET A 1 -12.15 5.60 -34.06
N GLY A 2 -11.53 5.14 -32.97
CA GLY A 2 -12.24 4.75 -31.75
C GLY A 2 -11.68 3.48 -31.10
N GLY A 3 -10.38 3.46 -30.80
CA GLY A 3 -9.80 2.49 -29.87
C GLY A 3 -9.63 3.16 -28.52
N SER A 4 -10.38 2.71 -27.52
CA SER A 4 -10.30 3.18 -26.14
C SER A 4 -8.86 3.06 -25.60
N PRO A 5 -8.29 4.10 -24.96
CA PRO A 5 -7.03 3.98 -24.25
C PRO A 5 -7.32 3.41 -22.85
N SER A 6 -7.78 2.16 -22.78
CA SER A 6 -8.02 1.45 -21.52
C SER A 6 -6.90 0.46 -21.27
N CYS A 7 -5.68 0.96 -21.05
CA CYS A 7 -4.56 0.24 -20.45
C CYS A 7 -3.34 1.17 -20.44
N GLN A 8 -3.37 2.21 -19.62
CA GLN A 8 -2.12 2.72 -19.06
C GLN A 8 -2.05 2.17 -17.63
N VAL A 9 -1.80 0.87 -17.54
CA VAL A 9 -1.07 0.35 -16.38
C VAL A 9 0.28 1.05 -16.52
N ALA A 10 0.47 2.15 -15.79
CA ALA A 10 1.80 2.72 -15.63
C ALA A 10 2.68 1.53 -15.22
N ALA A 11 3.72 1.25 -16.00
CA ALA A 11 4.63 0.17 -15.67
C ALA A 11 5.21 0.48 -14.29
N VAL A 12 4.65 -0.16 -13.26
CA VAL A 12 5.09 0.05 -11.89
C VAL A 12 6.45 -0.60 -11.80
N ASP A 13 7.49 0.21 -11.63
CA ASP A 13 8.85 -0.31 -11.52
C ASP A 13 9.00 -1.03 -10.18
N MET A 14 8.85 -2.36 -10.23
CA MET A 14 8.99 -3.26 -9.08
C MET A 14 10.42 -3.35 -8.53
N ASN A 15 11.39 -2.77 -9.22
CA ASN A 15 12.78 -2.63 -8.77
C ASN A 15 13.13 -1.16 -8.50
N GLY A 16 12.14 -0.26 -8.50
CA GLY A 16 12.31 1.14 -8.15
C GLY A 16 12.49 1.33 -6.64
N PRO A 17 12.96 2.52 -6.22
CA PRO A 17 13.24 2.83 -4.81
C PRO A 17 11.99 2.70 -3.92
N VAL A 18 10.81 2.98 -4.47
CA VAL A 18 9.53 2.86 -3.74
C VAL A 18 9.17 1.39 -3.49
N ALA A 19 9.41 0.51 -4.47
CA ALA A 19 9.14 -0.92 -4.33
C ALA A 19 10.10 -1.59 -3.34
N GLU A 20 11.38 -1.20 -3.37
CA GLU A 20 12.36 -1.64 -2.38
C GLU A 20 11.96 -1.21 -0.97
N MET A 21 11.61 0.07 -0.78
CA MET A 21 11.13 0.58 0.51
C MET A 21 9.91 -0.22 1.02
N VAL A 22 8.90 -0.48 0.18
CA VAL A 22 7.72 -1.27 0.59
C VAL A 22 8.13 -2.68 1.03
N ARG A 23 9.01 -3.34 0.27
CA ARG A 23 9.52 -4.68 0.60
C ARG A 23 10.32 -4.68 1.89
N GLU A 24 11.18 -3.69 2.11
CA GLU A 24 11.95 -3.56 3.35
C GLU A 24 11.00 -3.40 4.54
N ARG A 25 9.99 -2.54 4.45
CA ARG A 25 9.01 -2.38 5.53
C ARG A 25 8.26 -3.67 5.85
N ILE A 26 7.85 -4.43 4.82
CA ILE A 26 7.20 -5.73 5.00
C ILE A 26 8.17 -6.76 5.60
N LYS A 27 9.46 -6.70 5.26
CA LYS A 27 10.49 -7.62 5.76
C LYS A 27 10.88 -7.31 7.22
N GLU A 28 10.94 -6.04 7.58
CA GLU A 28 11.28 -5.59 8.93
C GLU A 28 10.14 -5.77 9.94
N ASN A 29 8.90 -5.72 9.48
CA ASN A 29 7.72 -5.74 10.35
C ASN A 29 6.85 -6.96 10.04
N CYS A 30 6.54 -7.73 11.08
CA CYS A 30 5.71 -8.93 10.94
C CYS A 30 4.30 -8.61 10.41
N VAL A 31 3.76 -7.44 10.76
CA VAL A 31 2.49 -6.92 10.26
C VAL A 31 2.64 -5.44 9.92
N VAL A 32 2.33 -5.08 8.68
CA VAL A 32 2.27 -3.68 8.21
C VAL A 32 0.87 -3.37 7.72
N ILE A 33 0.32 -2.26 8.17
CA ILE A 33 -0.97 -1.71 7.75
C ILE A 33 -0.71 -0.47 6.90
N PHE A 34 -0.79 -0.64 5.58
CA PHE A 34 -0.86 0.47 4.65
C PHE A 34 -2.25 1.11 4.76
N SER A 35 -2.31 2.40 5.08
CA SER A 35 -3.56 3.10 5.34
C SER A 35 -3.54 4.53 4.82
N LYS A 36 -4.74 5.10 4.63
CA LYS A 36 -4.92 6.54 4.42
C LYS A 36 -5.51 7.15 5.68
N THR A 37 -5.11 8.39 6.01
CA THR A 37 -5.48 9.04 7.28
C THR A 37 -7.00 9.18 7.45
N TYR A 38 -7.73 9.31 6.35
CA TYR A 38 -9.20 9.43 6.32
C TYR A 38 -9.95 8.09 6.28
N CYS A 39 -9.27 6.94 6.16
CA CYS A 39 -9.96 5.67 5.93
C CYS A 39 -10.53 5.07 7.23
N PRO A 40 -11.87 4.89 7.33
CA PRO A 40 -12.49 4.29 8.52
C PRO A 40 -12.17 2.80 8.66
N TYR A 41 -11.99 2.08 7.56
CA TYR A 41 -11.69 0.64 7.57
C TYR A 41 -10.31 0.36 8.17
N CYS A 42 -9.32 1.21 7.91
CA CYS A 42 -8.01 1.08 8.52
C CYS A 42 -8.07 1.21 10.06
N LYS A 43 -9.00 1.99 10.61
CA LYS A 43 -9.21 2.06 12.07
C LYS A 43 -9.75 0.74 12.62
N MET A 44 -10.66 0.09 11.89
CA MET A 44 -11.18 -1.24 12.26
C MET A 44 -10.07 -2.30 12.23
N ALA A 45 -9.23 -2.31 11.20
CA ALA A 45 -8.09 -3.22 11.11
C ALA A 45 -7.13 -3.03 12.30
N LYS A 46 -6.72 -1.78 12.58
CA LYS A 46 -5.88 -1.43 13.73
C LYS A 46 -6.48 -1.91 15.05
N LYS A 47 -7.79 -1.73 15.24
CA LYS A 47 -8.49 -2.22 16.43
C LYS A 47 -8.43 -3.74 16.53
N ALA A 48 -8.70 -4.46 15.43
CA ALA A 48 -8.64 -5.93 15.42
C ALA A 48 -7.24 -6.45 15.79
N PHE A 49 -6.16 -5.87 15.24
CA PHE A 49 -4.81 -6.26 15.61
C PHE A 49 -4.46 -5.90 17.06
N ASN A 50 -4.96 -4.78 17.58
CA ASN A 50 -4.79 -4.39 18.97
C ASN A 50 -5.53 -5.31 19.94
N ASP A 51 -6.77 -5.70 19.61
CA ASP A 51 -7.58 -6.65 20.38
C ASP A 51 -6.91 -8.05 20.40
N LEU A 52 -6.18 -8.41 19.34
CA LEU A 52 -5.36 -9.62 19.25
C LEU A 52 -3.99 -9.50 19.96
N GLY A 53 -3.60 -8.30 20.42
CA GLY A 53 -2.30 -8.06 21.04
C GLY A 53 -1.11 -8.20 20.08
N ILE A 54 -1.34 -8.05 18.77
CA ILE A 54 -0.29 -8.17 17.74
C ILE A 54 0.31 -6.78 17.50
N SER A 55 1.64 -6.68 17.57
CA SER A 55 2.35 -5.47 17.17
C SER A 55 2.26 -5.29 15.64
N TYR A 56 1.72 -4.16 15.20
CA TYR A 56 1.63 -3.79 13.80
C TYR A 56 2.21 -2.41 13.56
N GLN A 57 2.79 -2.21 12.38
CA GLN A 57 3.28 -0.92 11.94
C GLN A 57 2.27 -0.28 11.00
N VAL A 58 1.89 0.97 11.26
CA VAL A 58 1.02 1.73 10.35
C VAL A 58 1.88 2.55 9.42
N TYR A 59 1.60 2.47 8.12
CA TYR A 59 2.20 3.31 7.11
C TYR A 59 1.12 4.13 6.40
N GLU A 60 1.24 5.46 6.47
CA GLU A 60 0.24 6.37 5.91
C GLU A 60 0.63 6.82 4.51
N ILE A 61 0.14 6.12 3.48
CA ILE A 61 0.49 6.39 2.08
C ILE A 61 0.00 7.76 1.60
N ASP A 62 -1.03 8.33 2.24
CA ASP A 62 -1.61 9.63 1.90
C ASP A 62 -0.72 10.83 2.30
N LYS A 63 0.22 10.62 3.23
CA LYS A 63 1.16 11.66 3.67
C LYS A 63 2.45 11.68 2.87
N GLU A 64 2.70 10.62 2.11
CA GLU A 64 3.89 10.47 1.29
C GLU A 64 3.70 11.12 -0.07
N LYS A 65 4.73 11.81 -0.56
CA LYS A 65 4.70 12.41 -1.91
C LYS A 65 4.54 11.35 -2.99
N ASP A 66 5.08 10.16 -2.75
CA ASP A 66 5.02 9.00 -3.63
C ASP A 66 3.86 8.06 -3.31
N GLY A 67 2.84 8.51 -2.58
CA GLY A 67 1.69 7.70 -2.17
C GLY A 67 0.96 6.99 -3.31
N ALA A 68 0.88 7.63 -4.49
CA ALA A 68 0.32 7.02 -5.70
C ALA A 68 1.17 5.85 -6.20
N THR A 69 2.49 6.04 -6.27
CA THR A 69 3.45 5.00 -6.66
C THR A 69 3.43 3.84 -5.66
N VAL A 70 3.36 4.12 -4.35
CA VAL A 70 3.22 3.08 -3.32
C VAL A 70 1.93 2.29 -3.53
N GLN A 71 0.82 2.95 -3.83
CA GLN A 71 -0.45 2.27 -4.07
C GLN A 71 -0.40 1.38 -5.33
N ASP A 72 0.26 1.83 -6.39
CA ASP A 72 0.46 1.04 -7.61
C ASP A 72 1.40 -0.16 -7.38
N VAL A 73 2.45 0.01 -6.57
CA VAL A 73 3.32 -1.09 -6.11
C VAL A 73 2.54 -2.09 -5.28
N LEU A 74 1.75 -1.64 -4.31
CA LEU A 74 0.93 -2.52 -3.48
C LEU A 74 -0.10 -3.28 -4.31
N ASP A 75 -0.75 -2.63 -5.27
CA ASP A 75 -1.69 -3.26 -6.19
C ASP A 75 -1.02 -4.35 -7.01
N THR A 76 0.17 -4.08 -7.52
CA THR A 76 0.90 -5.07 -8.33
C THR A 76 1.52 -6.18 -7.46
N MET A 77 1.88 -5.92 -6.20
CA MET A 77 2.41 -6.93 -5.27
C MET A 77 1.33 -7.82 -4.64
N THR A 78 0.18 -7.24 -4.29
CA THR A 78 -0.88 -7.90 -3.51
C THR A 78 -2.14 -8.18 -4.32
N GLY A 79 -2.30 -7.56 -5.48
CA GLY A 79 -3.54 -7.57 -6.26
C GLY A 79 -4.65 -6.71 -5.66
N GLN A 80 -4.36 -5.86 -4.67
CA GLN A 80 -5.35 -5.01 -4.01
C GLN A 80 -4.99 -3.52 -4.09
N ARG A 81 -5.96 -2.73 -4.57
CA ARG A 81 -5.86 -1.28 -4.80
C ARG A 81 -6.63 -0.41 -3.80
N THR A 82 -7.30 -1.01 -2.82
CA THR A 82 -8.28 -0.35 -1.93
C THR A 82 -7.70 0.20 -0.64
#